data_AF-A0A3S9WLM5-F1
#
_entry.id   AF-A0A3S9WLM5-F1
#
_cell.length_a   1.000
_cell.length_b   1.000
_cell.length_c   1.000
_cell.angle_alpha   90.00
_cell.angle_beta   90.00
_cell.angle_gamma   90.00
#
_symmetry.space_group_name_H-M   'P 1'
#
loop_
_entity.id
_entity.type
_entity.pdbx_description
1 polymer ?
#
loop_
_entity_poly.entity_id
_entity_poly.type
_entity_poly.pdbx_seq_one_letter_code
_entity_poly.pdbx_strand_id
1 'polypeptide(L)'
;MTPARPIVRLLGSVELARAFTLAALAAVFGSHAIQQMTSATTLATIIAALCLLGAAILWIRRDELSLLRIAPSSLLAFLAWALVSVFWTTDKSDTIFGWMSLFGFAFLAITIGHVRDTLQTVRAIGDTLRVLLAASLAVEILSGVLLDLPFTFLGIQGNLAVGGPIQGLFGSRNMLGFIAVIALITFVIEWRTQSVKAPLAVASIALASFLAVLSSSPTVLVLAGAVGVVTIALTIVRHTPADRRTIVQWTLGVVVTLALAAAFALRHQIIAVLDAGSDFSIRGSLWNTILDFVAVKPVQGWGWFGDWARGEYPFTYINFQLDDRHQSALNAFFDVLLQLGAAGLVLFLLLGGVALIRSWLVASTRRSVVYAWTPIMLVTLAVDSMFESFTLVGAGWFMLVLCALRAGQSRSWRENIDAAHTGAIPTLRPQE
;
A
#
# COMPACT_ATOMS: atom_id res chain seq x y z
N MET A 1 -5.51 4.29 -46.24
CA MET A 1 -4.93 3.50 -45.13
C MET A 1 -4.94 4.36 -43.88
N THR A 2 -5.84 4.11 -42.94
CA THR A 2 -6.04 4.98 -41.76
C THR A 2 -4.97 4.72 -40.69
N PRO A 3 -4.19 5.73 -40.25
CA PRO A 3 -3.12 5.60 -39.25
C PRO A 3 -3.60 5.19 -37.85
N ALA A 4 -4.92 5.07 -37.64
CA ALA A 4 -5.51 4.60 -36.38
C ALA A 4 -5.23 3.12 -36.08
N ARG A 5 -5.05 2.25 -37.09
CA ARG A 5 -4.86 0.80 -36.88
C ARG A 5 -3.56 0.42 -36.13
N PRO A 6 -2.38 0.99 -36.43
CA PRO A 6 -1.15 0.63 -35.72
C PRO A 6 -1.15 1.10 -34.25
N ILE A 7 -1.63 2.32 -33.97
CA ILE A 7 -1.68 2.86 -32.60
C ILE A 7 -2.62 2.02 -31.72
N VAL A 8 -3.79 1.65 -32.26
CA VAL A 8 -4.75 0.80 -31.53
C VAL A 8 -4.16 -0.59 -31.26
N ARG A 9 -3.45 -1.19 -32.23
CA ARG A 9 -2.76 -2.48 -32.03
C ARG A 9 -1.64 -2.38 -30.98
N LEU A 10 -0.86 -1.31 -30.99
CA LEU A 10 0.22 -1.09 -30.03
C LEU A 10 -0.35 -0.91 -28.61
N LEU A 11 -1.39 -0.09 -28.45
CA LEU A 11 -2.06 0.13 -27.17
C LEU A 11 -2.79 -1.11 -26.64
N GLY A 12 -3.25 -2.00 -27.53
CA GLY A 12 -3.79 -3.30 -27.18
C GLY A 12 -2.74 -4.36 -26.82
N SER A 13 -1.46 -4.16 -27.18
CA SER A 13 -0.42 -5.20 -27.08
C SER A 13 -0.05 -5.59 -25.64
N VAL A 14 0.42 -6.83 -25.49
CA VAL A 14 0.88 -7.37 -24.19
C VAL A 14 2.23 -6.75 -23.79
N GLU A 15 3.04 -6.42 -24.79
CA GLU A 15 4.36 -5.79 -24.61
C GLU A 15 4.21 -4.39 -24.04
N LEU A 16 3.31 -3.58 -24.59
CA LEU A 16 3.06 -2.23 -24.04
C LEU A 16 2.46 -2.31 -22.65
N ALA A 17 1.51 -3.20 -22.40
CA ALA A 17 0.97 -3.44 -21.06
C ALA A 17 2.07 -3.77 -20.04
N ARG A 18 3.04 -4.60 -20.43
CA ARG A 18 4.22 -4.91 -19.61
C ARG A 18 5.11 -3.69 -19.37
N ALA A 19 5.47 -2.97 -20.44
CA ALA A 19 6.33 -1.79 -20.36
C ALA A 19 5.70 -0.69 -19.50
N PHE A 20 4.40 -0.41 -19.72
CA PHE A 20 3.60 0.49 -18.91
C PHE A 20 3.61 0.10 -17.44
N THR A 21 3.38 -1.18 -17.12
CA THR A 21 3.38 -1.66 -15.74
C THR A 21 4.72 -1.42 -15.06
N LEU A 22 5.83 -1.76 -15.73
CA LEU A 22 7.17 -1.55 -15.15
C LEU A 22 7.50 -0.07 -15.00
N ALA A 23 7.18 0.76 -15.99
CA ALA A 23 7.41 2.21 -15.93
C ALA A 23 6.59 2.86 -14.80
N ALA A 24 5.32 2.50 -14.66
CA ALA A 24 4.46 3.00 -13.60
C ALA A 24 4.92 2.53 -12.22
N LEU A 25 5.28 1.25 -12.05
CA LEU A 25 5.82 0.77 -10.77
C LEU A 25 7.14 1.45 -10.42
N ALA A 26 8.05 1.64 -11.38
CA ALA A 26 9.30 2.34 -11.17
C ALA A 26 9.07 3.81 -10.75
N ALA A 27 8.13 4.50 -11.40
CA ALA A 27 7.76 5.87 -11.04
C ALA A 27 7.10 5.96 -9.65
N VAL A 28 6.25 5.00 -9.30
CA VAL A 28 5.54 4.97 -8.02
C VAL A 28 6.48 4.66 -6.86
N PHE A 29 7.24 3.56 -6.95
CA PHE A 29 8.16 3.14 -5.90
C PHE A 29 9.45 3.98 -5.85
N GLY A 30 9.85 4.57 -6.98
CA GLY A 30 10.99 5.50 -7.08
C GLY A 30 10.59 6.97 -6.92
N SER A 31 9.36 7.27 -6.49
CA SER A 31 8.81 8.64 -6.42
C SER A 31 9.71 9.61 -5.64
N HIS A 32 10.20 9.18 -4.47
CA HIS A 32 11.12 9.99 -3.65
C HIS A 32 12.41 10.32 -4.40
N ALA A 33 13.08 9.31 -4.97
CA ALA A 33 14.32 9.51 -5.73
C ALA A 33 14.11 10.43 -6.93
N ILE A 34 13.01 10.25 -7.68
CA ILE A 34 12.66 11.13 -8.81
C ILE A 34 12.49 12.58 -8.34
N GLN A 35 11.72 12.79 -7.26
CA GLN A 35 11.44 14.12 -6.73
C GLN A 35 12.72 14.83 -6.26
N GLN A 36 13.61 14.11 -5.58
CA GLN A 36 14.86 14.66 -5.06
C GLN A 36 15.94 14.87 -6.13
N MET A 37 16.04 13.98 -7.11
CA MET A 37 17.01 14.11 -8.20
C MET A 37 16.58 15.16 -9.24
N THR A 38 15.29 15.45 -9.34
CA THR A 38 14.74 16.35 -10.35
C THR A 38 13.85 17.43 -9.72
N SER A 39 12.54 17.18 -9.59
CA SER A 39 11.60 18.07 -8.91
C SER A 39 10.26 17.37 -8.68
N ALA A 40 9.43 17.95 -7.80
CA ALA A 40 8.04 17.52 -7.62
C ALA A 40 7.21 17.65 -8.91
N THR A 41 7.46 18.70 -9.71
CA THR A 41 6.81 18.93 -11.00
C THR A 41 7.14 17.83 -12.01
N THR A 42 8.40 17.36 -12.02
CA THR A 42 8.82 16.24 -12.87
C THR A 42 8.06 14.97 -12.52
N LEU A 43 7.98 14.64 -11.22
CA LEU A 43 7.21 13.48 -10.76
C LEU A 43 5.73 13.61 -11.16
N ALA A 44 5.11 14.75 -10.90
CA ALA A 44 3.72 15.01 -11.28
C ALA A 44 3.49 14.85 -12.79
N THR A 45 4.42 15.32 -13.62
CA THR A 45 4.38 15.19 -15.08
C THR A 45 4.48 13.72 -15.52
N ILE A 46 5.39 12.95 -14.91
CA ILE A 46 5.55 11.51 -15.17
C ILE A 46 4.25 10.77 -14.82
N ILE A 47 3.70 11.01 -13.62
CA ILE A 47 2.47 10.37 -13.17
C ILE A 47 1.29 10.76 -14.06
N ALA A 48 1.16 12.04 -14.44
CA ALA A 48 0.13 12.51 -15.37
C ALA A 48 0.24 11.86 -16.75
N ALA A 49 1.45 11.80 -17.33
CA ALA A 49 1.69 11.15 -18.61
C ALA A 49 1.34 9.65 -18.58
N LEU A 50 1.71 8.96 -17.50
CA LEU A 50 1.34 7.56 -17.29
C LEU A 50 -0.18 7.41 -17.10
N CYS A 51 -0.86 8.33 -16.41
CA CYS A 51 -2.31 8.30 -16.29
C CYS A 51 -2.99 8.49 -17.66
N LEU A 52 -2.51 9.42 -18.49
CA LEU A 52 -3.02 9.61 -19.85
C LEU A 52 -2.82 8.36 -20.72
N LEU A 53 -1.63 7.75 -20.65
CA LEU A 53 -1.35 6.50 -21.35
C LEU A 53 -2.22 5.34 -20.83
N GLY A 54 -2.39 5.23 -19.52
CA GLY A 54 -3.26 4.25 -18.88
C GLY A 54 -4.72 4.42 -19.30
N ALA A 55 -5.22 5.65 -19.36
CA ALA A 55 -6.55 5.97 -19.86
C ALA A 55 -6.72 5.56 -21.33
N ALA A 56 -5.71 5.80 -22.18
CA ALA A 56 -5.74 5.34 -23.57
C ALA A 56 -5.79 3.81 -23.69
N ILE A 57 -5.03 3.09 -22.86
CA ILE A 57 -5.05 1.61 -22.80
C ILE A 57 -6.43 1.11 -22.36
N LEU A 58 -6.99 1.67 -21.28
CA LEU A 58 -8.33 1.29 -20.79
C LEU A 58 -9.43 1.63 -21.79
N TRP A 59 -9.34 2.78 -22.47
CA TRP A 59 -10.30 3.18 -23.49
C TRP A 59 -10.35 2.21 -24.66
N ILE A 60 -9.20 1.70 -25.11
CA ILE A 60 -9.14 0.74 -26.21
C ILE A 60 -9.66 -0.63 -25.75
N ARG A 61 -9.43 -0.99 -24.50
CA ARG A 61 -9.94 -2.24 -23.90
C ARG A 61 -11.32 -2.08 -23.26
N ARG A 62 -12.05 -1.00 -23.55
CA ARG A 62 -13.34 -0.70 -22.91
C ARG A 62 -14.39 -1.80 -23.08
N ASP A 63 -14.33 -2.55 -24.18
CA ASP A 63 -15.28 -3.63 -24.47
C ASP A 63 -15.05 -4.84 -23.56
N GLU A 64 -13.86 -4.99 -22.98
CA GLU A 64 -13.51 -6.00 -21.98
C GLU A 64 -13.84 -5.53 -20.54
N LEU A 65 -14.05 -4.23 -20.36
CA LEU A 65 -14.24 -3.59 -19.05
C LEU A 65 -15.73 -3.41 -18.75
N SER A 66 -16.23 -4.15 -17.76
CA SER A 66 -17.53 -3.83 -17.17
C SER A 66 -17.40 -2.56 -16.32
N LEU A 67 -18.16 -1.50 -16.67
CA LEU A 67 -18.22 -0.24 -15.92
C LEU A 67 -18.45 -0.43 -14.41
N LEU A 68 -19.26 -1.42 -14.04
CA LEU A 68 -19.56 -1.78 -12.64
C LEU A 68 -18.40 -2.51 -11.92
N ARG A 69 -17.34 -2.88 -12.64
CA ARG A 69 -16.18 -3.63 -12.12
C ARG A 69 -14.88 -2.82 -12.14
N ILE A 70 -14.90 -1.55 -12.56
CA ILE A 70 -13.69 -0.73 -12.73
C ILE A 70 -12.99 -0.50 -11.38
N ALA A 71 -13.72 -0.20 -10.32
CA ALA A 71 -13.14 0.04 -9.00
C ALA A 71 -14.08 -0.40 -7.87
N PRO A 72 -13.55 -0.77 -6.69
CA PRO A 72 -14.37 -1.01 -5.51
C PRO A 72 -15.20 0.24 -5.15
N SER A 73 -16.48 0.07 -4.83
CA SER A 73 -17.36 1.19 -4.45
C SER A 73 -16.85 1.94 -3.22
N SER A 74 -16.23 1.25 -2.26
CA SER A 74 -15.60 1.87 -1.09
C SER A 74 -14.45 2.80 -1.47
N LEU A 75 -13.65 2.44 -2.48
CA LEU A 75 -12.58 3.30 -2.99
C LEU A 75 -13.14 4.56 -3.65
N LEU A 76 -14.15 4.39 -4.51
CA LEU A 76 -14.81 5.53 -5.16
C LEU A 76 -15.47 6.46 -4.16
N ALA A 77 -16.12 5.91 -3.12
CA ALA A 77 -16.71 6.69 -2.05
C ALA A 77 -15.65 7.49 -1.27
N PHE A 78 -14.51 6.88 -0.94
CA PHE A 78 -13.40 7.57 -0.27
C PHE A 78 -12.82 8.70 -1.14
N LEU A 79 -12.54 8.42 -2.43
CA LEU A 79 -12.04 9.43 -3.37
C LEU A 79 -13.04 10.57 -3.59
N ALA A 80 -14.33 10.26 -3.68
CA ALA A 80 -15.39 11.25 -3.82
C ALA A 80 -15.51 12.11 -2.56
N TRP A 81 -15.45 11.51 -1.37
CA TRP A 81 -15.45 12.25 -0.11
C TRP A 81 -14.25 13.18 0.01
N ALA A 82 -13.06 12.69 -0.37
CA ALA A 82 -11.86 13.51 -0.43
C ALA A 82 -12.00 14.69 -1.40
N LEU A 83 -12.63 14.51 -2.56
CA LEU A 83 -12.91 15.61 -3.49
C LEU A 83 -13.92 16.61 -2.92
N VAL A 84 -14.99 16.11 -2.29
CA VAL A 84 -16.04 16.93 -1.68
C VAL A 84 -15.47 17.79 -0.54
N SER A 85 -14.36 17.38 0.09
CA SER A 85 -13.67 18.19 1.09
C SER A 85 -13.16 19.56 0.60
N VAL A 86 -13.03 19.75 -0.72
CA VAL A 86 -12.70 21.05 -1.34
C VAL A 86 -13.72 22.14 -0.99
N PHE A 87 -14.95 21.78 -0.62
CA PHE A 87 -15.98 22.77 -0.29
C PHE A 87 -15.78 23.45 1.08
N TRP A 88 -15.09 22.82 2.03
CA TRP A 88 -14.90 23.34 3.39
C TRP A 88 -13.44 23.44 3.85
N THR A 89 -12.49 23.11 2.96
CA THR A 89 -11.06 23.25 3.18
C THR A 89 -10.63 24.71 3.35
N THR A 90 -9.51 24.94 4.01
CA THR A 90 -8.87 26.26 4.15
C THR A 90 -8.23 26.72 2.83
N ASP A 91 -7.52 25.83 2.14
CA ASP A 91 -6.91 26.08 0.84
C ASP A 91 -7.40 25.09 -0.22
N LYS A 92 -8.12 25.63 -1.21
CA LYS A 92 -8.71 24.84 -2.30
C LYS A 92 -7.67 24.33 -3.29
N SER A 93 -6.63 25.11 -3.56
CA SER A 93 -5.56 24.74 -4.49
C SER A 93 -4.84 23.50 -3.98
N ASP A 94 -4.35 23.56 -2.75
CA ASP A 94 -3.60 22.45 -2.16
C ASP A 94 -4.47 21.21 -1.99
N THR A 95 -5.75 21.40 -1.65
CA THR A 95 -6.69 20.27 -1.58
C THR A 95 -6.89 19.61 -2.95
N ILE A 96 -6.99 20.40 -4.03
CA ILE A 96 -7.10 19.87 -5.40
C ILE A 96 -5.80 19.17 -5.81
N PHE A 97 -4.63 19.71 -5.51
CA PHE A 97 -3.34 19.07 -5.79
C PHE A 97 -3.16 17.76 -5.02
N GLY A 98 -3.48 17.75 -3.72
CA GLY A 98 -3.49 16.56 -2.87
C GLY A 98 -4.44 15.48 -3.39
N TRP A 99 -5.64 15.90 -3.82
CA TRP A 99 -6.62 14.99 -4.43
C TRP A 99 -6.16 14.44 -5.78
N MET A 100 -5.57 15.27 -6.65
CA MET A 100 -5.03 14.83 -7.94
C MET A 100 -3.89 13.82 -7.76
N SER A 101 -3.03 14.02 -6.77
CA SER A 101 -2.00 13.04 -6.39
C SER A 101 -2.64 11.72 -5.97
N LEU A 102 -3.56 11.75 -5.00
CA LEU A 102 -4.29 10.58 -4.52
C LEU A 102 -4.99 9.83 -5.66
N PHE A 103 -5.69 10.56 -6.53
CA PHE A 103 -6.37 10.01 -7.69
C PHE A 103 -5.40 9.42 -8.72
N GLY A 104 -4.29 10.10 -9.03
CA GLY A 104 -3.29 9.65 -9.99
C GLY A 104 -2.69 8.30 -9.61
N PHE A 105 -2.23 8.15 -8.36
CA PHE A 105 -1.72 6.88 -7.85
C PHE A 105 -2.80 5.78 -7.83
N ALA A 106 -4.03 6.12 -7.42
CA ALA A 106 -5.15 5.17 -7.46
C ALA A 106 -5.47 4.72 -8.89
N PHE A 107 -5.48 5.64 -9.84
CA PHE A 107 -5.78 5.37 -11.24
C PHE A 107 -4.73 4.46 -11.89
N LEU A 108 -3.45 4.66 -11.60
CA LEU A 108 -2.38 3.76 -12.05
C LEU A 108 -2.55 2.35 -11.48
N ALA A 109 -2.87 2.25 -10.18
CA ALA A 109 -3.14 0.95 -9.54
C ALA A 109 -4.34 0.24 -10.18
N ILE A 110 -5.42 0.99 -10.48
CA ILE A 110 -6.60 0.47 -11.17
C ILE A 110 -6.24 -0.03 -12.57
N THR A 111 -5.51 0.78 -13.32
CA THR A 111 -5.07 0.45 -14.69
C THR A 111 -4.25 -0.85 -14.70
N ILE A 112 -3.23 -0.95 -13.84
CA ILE A 112 -2.40 -2.15 -13.72
C ILE A 112 -3.23 -3.36 -13.28
N GLY A 113 -4.18 -3.16 -12.36
CA GLY A 113 -5.07 -4.21 -11.87
C GLY A 113 -6.01 -4.81 -12.93
N HIS A 114 -6.37 -4.04 -13.95
CA HIS A 114 -7.18 -4.54 -15.09
C HIS A 114 -6.34 -5.08 -16.24
N VAL A 115 -5.17 -4.51 -16.48
CA VAL A 115 -4.33 -4.86 -17.64
C VAL A 115 -3.46 -6.09 -17.38
N ARG A 116 -3.16 -6.41 -16.12
CA ARG A 116 -2.28 -7.52 -15.73
C ARG A 116 -3.01 -8.49 -14.82
N ASP A 117 -2.63 -9.77 -14.87
CA ASP A 117 -3.05 -10.76 -13.88
C ASP A 117 -2.29 -10.58 -12.56
N THR A 118 -2.83 -11.15 -11.48
CA THR A 118 -2.21 -11.07 -10.14
C THR A 118 -0.76 -11.56 -10.17
N LEU A 119 -0.48 -12.68 -10.83
CA LEU A 119 0.88 -13.22 -10.94
C LEU A 119 1.82 -12.29 -11.72
N GLN A 120 1.32 -11.68 -12.81
CA GLN A 120 2.10 -10.74 -13.62
C GLN A 120 2.39 -9.45 -12.86
N THR A 121 1.44 -8.98 -12.06
CA THR A 121 1.64 -7.81 -11.18
C THR A 121 2.64 -8.10 -10.08
N VAL A 122 2.53 -9.25 -9.40
CA VAL A 122 3.50 -9.68 -8.37
C VAL A 122 4.92 -9.74 -8.95
N ARG A 123 5.08 -10.33 -10.15
CA ARG A 123 6.37 -10.36 -10.85
C ARG A 123 6.88 -8.97 -11.21
N ALA A 124 6.03 -8.10 -11.74
CA ALA A 124 6.44 -6.75 -12.11
C ALA A 124 6.84 -5.91 -10.89
N ILE A 125 6.14 -6.07 -9.76
CA ILE A 125 6.52 -5.47 -8.47
C ILE A 125 7.87 -6.05 -8.01
N GLY A 126 8.05 -7.36 -8.06
CA GLY A 126 9.30 -8.01 -7.69
C GLY A 126 10.49 -7.54 -8.53
N ASP A 127 10.36 -7.50 -9.84
CA ASP A 127 11.40 -6.99 -10.75
C ASP A 127 11.76 -5.53 -10.44
N THR A 128 10.76 -4.68 -10.21
CA THR A 128 10.96 -3.26 -9.87
C THR A 128 11.68 -3.11 -8.52
N LEU A 129 11.20 -3.81 -7.49
CA LEU A 129 11.76 -3.73 -6.15
C LEU A 129 13.16 -4.31 -6.06
N ARG A 130 13.50 -5.37 -6.83
CA ARG A 130 14.88 -5.86 -6.93
C ARG A 130 15.83 -4.76 -7.37
N VAL A 131 15.47 -4.04 -8.44
CA VAL A 131 16.31 -2.97 -8.99
C VAL A 131 16.43 -1.83 -7.97
N LEU A 132 15.32 -1.37 -7.40
CA LEU A 132 15.33 -0.25 -6.45
C LEU A 132 16.06 -0.58 -5.15
N LEU A 133 15.92 -1.79 -4.61
CA LEU A 133 16.64 -2.24 -3.42
C LEU A 133 18.14 -2.43 -3.70
N ALA A 134 18.49 -3.01 -4.85
CA ALA A 134 19.90 -3.15 -5.25
C ALA A 134 20.55 -1.78 -5.46
N ALA A 135 19.84 -0.85 -6.11
CA ALA A 135 20.29 0.53 -6.28
C ALA A 135 20.41 1.25 -4.94
N SER A 136 19.47 1.05 -4.02
CA SER A 136 19.53 1.60 -2.65
C SER A 136 20.79 1.12 -1.92
N LEU A 137 21.08 -0.17 -1.95
CA LEU A 137 22.30 -0.71 -1.35
C LEU A 137 23.56 -0.15 -2.02
N ALA A 138 23.57 -0.06 -3.36
CA ALA A 138 24.70 0.47 -4.11
C ALA A 138 24.99 1.94 -3.76
N VAL A 139 23.96 2.76 -3.64
CA VAL A 139 24.11 4.18 -3.26
C VAL A 139 24.55 4.33 -1.81
N GLU A 140 24.05 3.50 -0.89
CA GLU A 140 24.50 3.48 0.51
C GLU A 140 25.97 3.05 0.64
N ILE A 141 26.41 2.06 -0.13
CA ILE A 141 27.83 1.67 -0.19
C ILE A 141 28.68 2.81 -0.78
N LEU A 142 28.20 3.44 -1.85
CA LEU A 142 28.90 4.56 -2.48
C LEU A 142 29.05 5.73 -1.51
N SER A 143 27.97 6.15 -0.86
CA SER A 143 27.94 7.28 0.07
C SER A 143 28.72 6.96 1.35
N GLY A 144 28.46 5.83 1.98
CA GLY A 144 28.95 5.55 3.34
C GLY A 144 30.23 4.73 3.45
N VAL A 145 30.70 4.08 2.38
CA VAL A 145 31.92 3.25 2.42
C VAL A 145 32.98 3.76 1.45
N LEU A 146 32.59 4.10 0.22
CA LEU A 146 33.55 4.50 -0.82
C LEU A 146 33.91 5.98 -0.76
N LEU A 147 32.92 6.85 -0.57
CA LEU A 147 33.11 8.30 -0.55
C LEU A 147 33.16 8.89 0.85
N ASP A 148 32.61 8.20 1.85
CA ASP A 148 32.46 8.68 3.23
C ASP A 148 31.82 10.09 3.31
N LEU A 149 30.81 10.31 2.47
CA LEU A 149 30.12 11.58 2.31
C LEU A 149 28.59 11.37 2.23
N PRO A 150 27.79 12.12 3.00
CA PRO A 150 26.34 12.03 2.95
C PRO A 150 25.79 12.59 1.63
N PHE A 151 24.87 11.87 0.99
CA PHE A 151 24.08 12.40 -0.13
C PHE A 151 22.82 13.08 0.39
N THR A 152 23.00 14.31 0.87
CA THR A 152 21.93 15.11 1.50
C THR A 152 20.73 15.33 0.60
N PHE A 153 20.93 15.45 -0.72
CA PHE A 153 19.85 15.59 -1.68
C PHE A 153 18.93 14.37 -1.73
N LEU A 154 19.44 13.15 -1.49
CA LEU A 154 18.63 11.91 -1.40
C LEU A 154 18.21 11.56 0.04
N GLY A 155 18.58 12.37 1.03
CA GLY A 155 18.37 12.03 2.44
C GLY A 155 19.22 10.86 2.94
N ILE A 156 20.30 10.51 2.25
CA ILE A 156 21.20 9.42 2.61
C ILE A 156 22.32 9.94 3.50
N GLN A 157 22.45 9.35 4.69
CA GLN A 157 23.41 9.81 5.70
C GLN A 157 24.82 9.23 5.51
N GLY A 158 24.96 8.11 4.78
CA GLY A 158 26.26 7.47 4.58
C GLY A 158 26.77 6.73 5.82
N ASN A 159 25.90 6.29 6.73
CA ASN A 159 26.32 5.67 7.99
C ASN A 159 26.69 4.19 7.88
N LEU A 160 26.74 3.62 6.66
CA LEU A 160 26.89 2.17 6.47
C LEU A 160 28.20 1.63 7.03
N ALA A 161 29.33 2.33 6.86
CA ALA A 161 30.63 1.89 7.39
C ALA A 161 30.68 1.88 8.92
N VAL A 162 29.90 2.75 9.57
CA VAL A 162 29.83 2.88 11.04
C VAL A 162 28.74 1.97 11.64
N GLY A 163 28.06 1.18 10.80
CA GLY A 163 26.96 0.31 11.23
C GLY A 163 25.67 1.04 11.60
N GLY A 164 25.52 2.29 11.19
CA GLY A 164 24.30 3.08 11.43
C GLY A 164 23.14 2.73 10.50
N PRO A 165 21.94 3.28 10.75
CA PRO A 165 20.76 3.03 9.94
C PRO A 165 20.91 3.61 8.53
N ILE A 166 20.42 2.85 7.55
CA ILE A 166 20.37 3.26 6.14
C ILE A 166 18.96 3.71 5.71
N GLN A 167 18.89 4.54 4.67
CA GLN A 167 17.66 5.12 4.11
C GLN A 167 17.40 4.65 2.67
N GLY A 168 18.46 4.31 1.93
CA GLY A 168 18.38 3.96 0.52
C GLY A 168 17.78 5.08 -0.33
N LEU A 169 17.16 4.71 -1.46
CA LEU A 169 16.52 5.67 -2.37
C LEU A 169 15.15 6.18 -1.88
N PHE A 170 14.74 5.82 -0.66
CA PHE A 170 13.39 6.06 -0.14
C PHE A 170 13.32 7.20 0.89
N GLY A 171 14.45 7.86 1.16
CA GLY A 171 14.52 9.10 1.95
C GLY A 171 14.46 8.92 3.47
N SER A 172 13.87 7.84 3.96
CA SER A 172 13.84 7.53 5.39
C SER A 172 14.05 6.05 5.66
N ARG A 173 14.59 5.75 6.85
CA ARG A 173 14.78 4.38 7.32
C ARG A 173 13.47 3.61 7.46
N ASN A 174 12.39 4.30 7.85
CA ASN A 174 11.06 3.68 8.02
C ASN A 174 10.47 3.31 6.67
N MET A 175 10.56 4.20 5.67
CA MET A 175 10.09 3.89 4.31
C MET A 175 10.91 2.76 3.67
N LEU A 176 12.24 2.76 3.79
CA LEU A 176 13.06 1.64 3.30
C LEU A 176 12.64 0.32 3.97
N GLY A 177 12.46 0.33 5.28
CA GLY A 177 12.00 -0.83 6.04
C GLY A 177 10.65 -1.35 5.56
N PHE A 178 9.67 -0.46 5.39
CA PHE A 178 8.35 -0.77 4.85
C PHE A 178 8.42 -1.38 3.44
N ILE A 179 9.17 -0.75 2.53
CA ILE A 179 9.36 -1.27 1.16
C ILE A 179 10.11 -2.60 1.15
N ALA A 180 11.08 -2.80 2.04
CA ALA A 180 11.80 -4.06 2.18
C ALA A 180 10.86 -5.20 2.63
N VAL A 181 9.91 -4.94 3.53
CA VAL A 181 8.90 -5.93 3.93
C VAL A 181 7.95 -6.26 2.76
N ILE A 182 7.48 -5.25 2.02
CA ILE A 182 6.68 -5.47 0.79
C ILE A 182 7.47 -6.32 -0.22
N ALA A 183 8.75 -6.00 -0.43
CA ALA A 183 9.61 -6.76 -1.32
C ALA A 183 9.78 -8.21 -0.84
N LEU A 184 10.03 -8.42 0.46
CA LEU A 184 10.19 -9.74 1.06
C LEU A 184 8.95 -10.61 0.86
N ILE A 185 7.76 -10.09 1.14
CA ILE A 185 6.48 -10.79 0.89
C ILE A 185 6.38 -11.16 -0.59
N THR A 186 6.66 -10.21 -1.48
CA THR A 186 6.58 -10.41 -2.93
C THR A 186 7.56 -11.47 -3.42
N PHE A 187 8.83 -11.43 -2.99
CA PHE A 187 9.87 -12.39 -3.37
C PHE A 187 9.59 -13.79 -2.86
N VAL A 188 9.07 -13.92 -1.63
CA VAL A 188 8.65 -15.23 -1.10
C VAL A 188 7.52 -15.81 -1.95
N ILE A 189 6.53 -15.00 -2.35
CA ILE A 189 5.45 -15.46 -3.23
C ILE A 189 5.99 -15.84 -4.61
N GLU A 190 6.92 -15.08 -5.20
CA GLU A 190 7.57 -15.44 -6.46
C GLU A 190 8.33 -16.77 -6.38
N TRP A 191 9.07 -16.99 -5.30
CA TRP A 191 9.79 -18.24 -5.05
C TRP A 191 8.83 -19.43 -4.92
N ARG A 192 7.78 -19.28 -4.11
CA ARG A 192 6.77 -20.32 -3.86
C ARG A 192 5.90 -20.62 -5.09
N THR A 193 5.78 -19.69 -6.02
CA THR A 193 5.06 -19.87 -7.28
C THR A 193 5.98 -20.32 -8.43
N GLN A 194 7.27 -20.54 -8.16
CA GLN A 194 8.30 -20.86 -9.16
C GLN A 194 8.30 -19.88 -10.34
N SER A 195 7.96 -18.63 -10.08
CA SER A 195 7.90 -17.57 -11.09
C SER A 195 9.27 -17.07 -11.50
N VAL A 196 10.27 -17.28 -10.64
CA VAL A 196 11.65 -16.82 -10.79
C VAL A 196 12.59 -17.98 -10.44
N LYS A 197 13.77 -18.02 -11.07
CA LYS A 197 14.80 -19.03 -10.76
C LYS A 197 15.19 -18.96 -9.28
N ALA A 198 15.32 -20.12 -8.64
CA ALA A 198 15.69 -20.23 -7.23
C ALA A 198 16.89 -19.36 -6.78
N PRO A 199 18.03 -19.30 -7.49
CA PRO A 199 19.16 -18.47 -7.05
C PRO A 199 18.81 -16.98 -7.01
N LEU A 200 18.10 -16.48 -8.02
CA LEU A 200 17.66 -15.08 -8.06
C LEU A 200 16.66 -14.80 -6.95
N ALA A 201 15.72 -15.70 -6.70
CA ALA A 201 14.76 -15.55 -5.61
C ALA A 201 15.44 -15.50 -4.23
N VAL A 202 16.37 -16.43 -3.95
CA VAL A 202 17.13 -16.46 -2.69
C VAL A 202 17.97 -15.19 -2.52
N ALA A 203 18.70 -14.76 -3.56
CA ALA A 203 19.49 -13.53 -3.52
C ALA A 203 18.62 -12.29 -3.22
N SER A 204 17.40 -12.27 -3.76
CA SER A 204 16.47 -11.15 -3.55
C SER A 204 15.87 -11.13 -2.16
N ILE A 205 15.50 -12.31 -1.65
CA ILE A 205 15.06 -12.47 -0.25
C ILE A 205 16.18 -12.05 0.70
N ALA A 206 17.42 -12.48 0.43
CA ALA A 206 18.58 -12.09 1.22
C ALA A 206 18.80 -10.56 1.18
N LEU A 207 18.74 -9.94 0.00
CA LEU A 207 18.87 -8.50 -0.17
C LEU A 207 17.78 -7.73 0.62
N ALA A 208 16.52 -8.12 0.48
CA ALA A 208 15.41 -7.46 1.18
C ALA A 208 15.54 -7.62 2.70
N SER A 209 15.85 -8.83 3.19
CA SER A 209 16.06 -9.08 4.61
C SER A 209 17.26 -8.30 5.16
N PHE A 210 18.35 -8.22 4.40
CA PHE A 210 19.55 -7.47 4.78
C PHE A 210 19.25 -5.97 4.90
N LEU A 211 18.57 -5.37 3.92
CA LEU A 211 18.16 -3.96 3.98
C LEU A 211 17.13 -3.69 5.08
N ALA A 212 16.22 -4.63 5.33
CA ALA A 212 15.27 -4.53 6.43
C ALA A 212 16.00 -4.46 7.78
N VAL A 213 17.02 -5.28 7.99
CA VAL A 213 17.88 -5.23 9.20
C VAL A 213 18.68 -3.93 9.27
N LEU A 214 19.36 -3.55 8.19
CA LEU A 214 20.18 -2.35 8.16
C LEU A 214 19.36 -1.05 8.31
N SER A 215 18.08 -1.04 7.93
CA SER A 215 17.21 0.11 8.18
C SER A 215 17.10 0.44 9.67
N SER A 216 17.31 -0.54 10.56
CA SER A 216 17.16 -0.41 12.02
C SER A 216 15.85 0.30 12.42
N SER A 217 14.78 0.08 11.67
CA SER A 217 13.48 0.69 11.95
C SER A 217 12.67 -0.20 12.92
N PRO A 218 12.16 0.34 14.04
CA PRO A 218 11.30 -0.42 14.96
C PRO A 218 10.06 -0.99 14.28
N THR A 219 9.52 -0.28 13.28
CA THR A 219 8.32 -0.68 12.54
C THR A 219 8.52 -2.00 11.78
N VAL A 220 9.74 -2.25 11.27
CA VAL A 220 10.07 -3.47 10.51
C VAL A 220 9.89 -4.72 11.35
N LEU A 221 10.29 -4.69 12.62
CA LEU A 221 10.15 -5.83 13.53
C LEU A 221 8.67 -6.16 13.78
N VAL A 222 7.87 -5.13 14.01
CA VAL A 222 6.42 -5.27 14.20
C VAL A 222 5.75 -5.80 12.92
N LEU A 223 6.12 -5.26 11.76
CA LEU A 223 5.62 -5.71 10.46
C LEU A 223 6.01 -7.15 10.16
N ALA A 224 7.26 -7.54 10.41
CA ALA A 224 7.73 -8.93 10.22
C ALA A 224 6.96 -9.90 11.13
N GLY A 225 6.75 -9.52 12.40
CA GLY A 225 5.92 -10.29 13.33
C GLY A 225 4.48 -10.44 12.83
N ALA A 226 3.85 -9.35 12.42
CA ALA A 226 2.49 -9.36 11.87
C ALA A 226 2.38 -10.24 10.62
N VAL A 227 3.32 -10.12 9.68
CA VAL A 227 3.39 -10.97 8.48
C VAL A 227 3.53 -12.44 8.84
N GLY A 228 4.37 -12.77 9.83
CA GLY A 228 4.52 -14.13 10.35
C GLY A 228 3.21 -14.68 10.92
N VAL A 229 2.55 -13.92 11.79
CA VAL A 229 1.25 -14.29 12.40
C VAL A 229 0.19 -14.53 11.32
N VAL A 230 0.06 -13.61 10.35
CA VAL A 230 -0.92 -13.71 9.26
C VAL A 230 -0.62 -14.91 8.38
N THR A 231 0.65 -15.16 8.07
CA THR A 231 1.07 -16.32 7.27
C THR A 231 0.74 -17.62 7.98
N ILE A 232 0.99 -17.73 9.28
CA ILE A 232 0.64 -18.90 10.10
C ILE A 232 -0.87 -19.07 10.13
N ALA A 233 -1.62 -18.02 10.46
CA ALA A 233 -3.08 -18.05 10.51
C ALA A 233 -3.69 -18.50 9.17
N LEU A 234 -3.21 -17.95 8.06
CA LEU A 234 -3.67 -18.34 6.72
C LEU A 234 -3.28 -19.79 6.38
N THR A 235 -2.11 -20.24 6.82
CA THR A 235 -1.65 -21.62 6.64
C THR A 235 -2.54 -22.60 7.41
N ILE A 236 -2.89 -22.29 8.66
CA ILE A 236 -3.82 -23.09 9.48
C ILE A 236 -5.17 -23.21 8.78
N VAL A 237 -5.74 -22.08 8.33
CA VAL A 237 -7.04 -22.06 7.65
C VAL A 237 -7.00 -22.86 6.34
N ARG A 238 -5.89 -22.81 5.57
CA ARG A 238 -5.74 -23.53 4.29
C ARG A 238 -5.56 -25.04 4.45
N HIS A 239 -5.01 -25.50 5.56
CA HIS A 239 -4.86 -26.94 5.86
C HIS A 239 -6.08 -27.52 6.60
N THR A 240 -7.03 -26.68 7.00
CA THR A 240 -8.25 -27.13 7.68
C THR A 240 -9.26 -27.68 6.66
N PRO A 241 -9.88 -28.87 6.91
CA PRO A 241 -10.96 -29.39 6.08
C PRO A 241 -12.13 -28.40 5.94
N ALA A 242 -12.84 -28.45 4.81
CA ALA A 242 -13.90 -27.50 4.49
C ALA A 242 -14.96 -27.37 5.60
N ASP A 243 -15.34 -28.49 6.21
CA ASP A 243 -16.39 -28.57 7.24
C ASP A 243 -16.04 -27.80 8.52
N ARG A 244 -14.75 -27.74 8.88
CA ARG A 244 -14.26 -27.06 10.09
C ARG A 244 -13.74 -25.66 9.81
N ARG A 245 -13.59 -25.29 8.54
CA ARG A 245 -12.92 -24.06 8.16
C ARG A 245 -13.68 -22.80 8.58
N THR A 246 -15.01 -22.82 8.48
CA THR A 246 -15.85 -21.71 8.98
C THR A 246 -15.64 -21.50 10.47
N ILE A 247 -15.57 -22.59 11.25
CA ILE A 247 -15.32 -22.53 12.69
C ILE A 247 -13.94 -21.91 12.95
N VAL A 248 -12.88 -22.39 12.29
CA VAL A 248 -11.53 -21.85 12.46
C VAL A 248 -11.45 -20.36 12.09
N GLN A 249 -12.15 -19.92 11.04
CA GLN A 249 -12.22 -18.51 10.67
C GLN A 249 -12.91 -17.66 11.73
N TRP A 250 -14.01 -18.14 12.30
CA TRP A 250 -14.69 -17.47 13.42
C TRP A 250 -13.81 -17.44 14.68
N THR A 251 -13.18 -18.56 15.04
CA THR A 251 -12.25 -18.63 16.17
C THR A 251 -11.12 -17.64 16.00
N LEU A 252 -10.51 -17.57 14.81
CA LEU A 252 -9.46 -16.60 14.53
C LEU A 252 -9.99 -15.17 14.64
N GLY A 253 -11.19 -14.89 14.12
CA GLY A 253 -11.84 -13.58 14.25
C GLY A 253 -12.07 -13.18 15.71
N VAL A 254 -12.54 -14.11 16.55
CA VAL A 254 -12.72 -13.90 18.00
C VAL A 254 -11.37 -13.65 18.67
N VAL A 255 -10.34 -14.45 18.38
CA VAL A 255 -8.99 -14.26 18.94
C VAL A 255 -8.43 -12.89 18.58
N VAL A 256 -8.54 -12.47 17.31
CA VAL A 256 -8.10 -11.14 16.86
C VAL A 256 -8.88 -10.04 17.59
N THR A 257 -10.20 -10.20 17.72
CA THR A 257 -11.05 -9.22 18.42
C THR A 257 -10.67 -9.10 19.89
N LEU A 258 -10.45 -10.22 20.58
CA LEU A 258 -10.00 -10.25 21.97
C LEU A 258 -8.60 -9.65 22.12
N ALA A 259 -7.68 -9.94 21.19
CA ALA A 259 -6.34 -9.37 21.21
C ALA A 259 -6.37 -7.84 21.03
N LEU A 260 -7.19 -7.32 20.10
CA LEU A 260 -7.37 -5.89 19.92
C LEU A 260 -8.03 -5.24 21.14
N ALA A 261 -9.04 -5.89 21.74
CA ALA A 261 -9.69 -5.40 22.96
C ALA A 261 -8.73 -5.38 24.16
N ALA A 262 -7.90 -6.42 24.32
CA ALA A 262 -6.85 -6.47 25.33
C ALA A 262 -5.79 -5.39 25.10
N ALA A 263 -5.34 -5.19 23.85
CA ALA A 263 -4.40 -4.12 23.50
C ALA A 263 -4.97 -2.73 23.82
N PHE A 264 -6.27 -2.51 23.57
CA PHE A 264 -6.95 -1.26 23.91
C PHE A 264 -7.10 -1.05 25.42
N ALA A 265 -7.47 -2.10 26.17
CA ALA A 265 -7.61 -2.05 27.62
C ALA A 265 -6.26 -1.81 28.32
N LEU A 266 -5.22 -2.49 27.83
CA LEU A 266 -3.86 -2.41 28.36
C LEU A 266 -3.03 -1.30 27.72
N ARG A 267 -3.62 -0.40 26.91
CA ARG A 267 -2.89 0.62 26.14
C ARG A 267 -1.93 1.43 27.01
N HIS A 268 -2.33 1.83 28.22
CA HIS A 268 -1.47 2.61 29.11
C HIS A 268 -0.28 1.80 29.65
N GLN A 269 -0.47 0.51 29.90
CA GLN A 269 0.61 -0.39 30.35
C GLN A 269 1.54 -0.74 29.20
N ILE A 270 0.99 -0.98 28.00
CA ILE A 270 1.76 -1.20 26.78
C ILE A 270 2.62 0.03 26.49
N ILE A 271 2.05 1.24 26.58
CA ILE A 271 2.78 2.50 26.43
C ILE A 271 3.83 2.65 27.53
N ALA A 272 3.53 2.35 28.79
CA ALA A 272 4.48 2.46 29.90
C ALA A 272 5.64 1.44 29.83
N VAL A 273 5.40 0.24 29.30
CA VAL A 273 6.44 -0.78 29.07
C VAL A 273 7.26 -0.43 27.81
N LEU A 274 6.63 0.19 26.82
CA LEU A 274 7.29 0.74 25.62
C LEU A 274 7.96 2.10 25.87
N ASP A 275 7.82 2.69 27.06
CA ASP A 275 8.40 3.97 27.50
C ASP A 275 9.95 3.91 27.66
N ALA A 276 10.58 2.97 26.95
CA ALA A 276 12.02 2.86 26.80
C ALA A 276 12.60 3.79 25.71
N GLY A 277 11.86 4.82 25.26
CA GLY A 277 12.39 5.81 24.32
C GLY A 277 11.46 7.00 24.05
N SER A 278 12.07 8.16 23.83
CA SER A 278 11.44 9.46 23.53
C SER A 278 10.46 9.46 22.33
N ASP A 279 10.47 8.42 21.50
CA ASP A 279 9.71 8.38 20.24
C ASP A 279 8.20 8.15 20.45
N PHE A 280 7.81 7.35 21.45
CA PHE A 280 6.38 7.09 21.74
C PHE A 280 5.70 8.28 22.43
N SER A 281 6.42 9.01 23.29
CA SER A 281 5.87 10.19 23.96
C SER A 281 5.63 11.33 22.96
N ILE A 282 6.53 11.53 21.98
CA ILE A 282 6.36 12.49 20.87
C ILE A 282 5.12 12.15 20.04
N ARG A 283 4.92 10.88 19.68
CA ARG A 283 3.72 10.45 18.94
C ARG A 283 2.45 10.63 19.75
N GLY A 284 2.48 10.33 21.04
CA GLY A 284 1.36 10.52 21.95
C GLY A 284 0.94 11.98 22.08
N SER A 285 1.89 12.91 22.23
CA SER A 285 1.60 14.35 22.25
C SER A 285 1.05 14.82 20.91
N LEU A 286 1.63 14.39 19.78
CA LEU A 286 1.12 14.68 18.44
C LEU A 286 -0.35 14.24 18.29
N TRP A 287 -0.68 13.01 18.66
CA TRP A 287 -2.04 12.49 18.52
C TRP A 287 -3.04 13.19 19.43
N ASN A 288 -2.67 13.54 20.66
CA ASN A 288 -3.52 14.32 21.55
C ASN A 288 -3.82 15.71 20.95
N THR A 289 -2.78 16.40 20.47
CA THR A 289 -2.96 17.69 19.79
C THR A 289 -3.86 17.56 18.55
N ILE A 290 -3.68 16.50 17.75
CA ILE A 290 -4.56 16.21 16.60
C ILE A 290 -6.03 16.07 17.05
N LEU A 291 -6.29 15.35 18.14
CA LEU A 291 -7.65 15.14 18.65
C LEU A 291 -8.33 16.45 19.04
N ASP A 292 -7.59 17.43 19.57
CA ASP A 292 -8.12 18.76 19.86
C ASP A 292 -8.61 19.48 18.58
N PHE A 293 -7.89 19.34 17.47
CA PHE A 293 -8.33 19.87 16.16
C PHE A 293 -9.48 19.08 15.55
N VAL A 294 -9.49 17.77 15.73
CA VAL A 294 -10.59 16.90 15.27
C VAL A 294 -11.89 17.27 15.99
N ALA A 295 -11.84 17.62 17.28
CA ALA A 295 -13.01 18.00 18.06
C ALA A 295 -13.76 19.21 17.48
N VAL A 296 -13.07 20.09 16.75
CA VAL A 296 -13.67 21.27 16.08
C VAL A 296 -14.46 20.88 14.83
N LYS A 297 -13.95 19.93 14.03
CA LYS A 297 -14.59 19.44 12.78
C LYS A 297 -14.70 17.91 12.76
N PRO A 298 -15.47 17.30 13.70
CA PRO A 298 -15.39 15.86 13.97
C PRO A 298 -15.87 14.98 12.82
N VAL A 299 -16.87 15.42 12.06
CA VAL A 299 -17.47 14.60 10.99
C VAL A 299 -16.74 14.77 9.66
N GLN A 300 -16.44 16.02 9.29
CA GLN A 300 -15.98 16.40 7.94
C GLN A 300 -14.47 16.60 7.82
N GLY A 301 -13.76 16.84 8.93
CA GLY A 301 -12.33 17.15 8.92
C GLY A 301 -11.99 18.51 8.33
N TRP A 302 -10.70 18.72 8.07
CA TRP A 302 -10.13 20.01 7.62
C TRP A 302 -9.95 20.15 6.11
N GLY A 303 -10.08 19.08 5.33
CA GLY A 303 -9.75 19.04 3.90
C GLY A 303 -8.67 17.99 3.60
N TRP A 304 -8.70 17.40 2.41
CA TRP A 304 -7.66 16.46 1.96
C TRP A 304 -6.47 17.16 1.32
N PHE A 305 -5.33 17.19 2.00
CA PHE A 305 -4.08 17.76 1.50
C PHE A 305 -3.08 16.68 1.07
N GLY A 306 -3.20 15.46 1.58
CA GLY A 306 -2.18 14.42 1.45
C GLY A 306 -1.05 14.67 2.44
N ASP A 307 0.18 14.85 1.96
CA ASP A 307 1.29 15.29 2.81
C ASP A 307 1.02 16.71 3.34
N TRP A 308 1.31 16.96 4.61
CA TRP A 308 0.98 18.23 5.25
C TRP A 308 1.77 19.39 4.63
N ALA A 309 1.04 20.29 3.96
CA ALA A 309 1.60 21.50 3.37
C ALA A 309 2.09 22.48 4.45
N ARG A 310 3.19 23.17 4.17
CA ARG A 310 3.73 24.20 5.08
C ARG A 310 2.91 25.48 4.95
N GLY A 311 2.55 26.09 6.07
CA GLY A 311 1.80 27.34 6.12
C GLY A 311 0.29 27.14 6.25
N GLU A 312 -0.21 25.92 6.00
CA GLU A 312 -1.63 25.62 6.05
C GLU A 312 -2.13 25.26 7.45
N TYR A 313 -3.35 25.71 7.75
CA TYR A 313 -4.07 25.36 8.97
C TYR A 313 -4.84 24.04 8.75
N PRO A 314 -4.87 23.09 9.71
CA PRO A 314 -4.32 23.15 11.07
C PRO A 314 -2.86 22.69 11.20
N PHE A 315 -2.25 22.14 10.14
CA PHE A 315 -0.95 21.46 10.21
C PHE A 315 0.17 22.33 10.76
N THR A 316 0.22 23.60 10.32
CA THR A 316 1.24 24.56 10.77
C THR A 316 1.10 24.87 12.26
N TYR A 317 -0.14 24.94 12.76
CA TYR A 317 -0.38 25.23 14.17
C TYR A 317 -0.10 24.01 15.06
N ILE A 318 -0.38 22.80 14.59
CA ILE A 318 0.03 21.56 15.26
C ILE A 318 1.56 21.52 15.39
N ASN A 319 2.26 21.76 14.28
CA ASN A 319 3.73 21.79 14.26
C ASN A 319 4.31 22.91 15.14
N PHE A 320 3.68 24.08 15.17
CA PHE A 320 4.06 25.17 16.06
C PHE A 320 3.92 24.81 17.54
N GLN A 321 2.83 24.15 17.94
CA GLN A 321 2.62 23.73 19.33
C GLN A 321 3.61 22.67 19.81
N LEU A 322 4.05 21.79 18.90
CA LEU A 322 4.96 20.70 19.20
C LEU A 322 6.44 21.06 19.00
N ASP A 323 6.72 22.28 18.52
CA ASP A 323 8.05 22.75 18.13
C ASP A 323 8.79 21.77 17.19
N ASP A 324 8.04 21.21 16.22
CA ASP A 324 8.53 20.18 15.31
C ASP A 324 7.98 20.38 13.88
N ARG A 325 8.43 19.56 12.92
CA ARG A 325 8.10 19.65 11.50
C ARG A 325 7.61 18.32 10.95
N HIS A 326 6.41 17.94 11.36
CA HIS A 326 5.72 16.77 10.84
C HIS A 326 5.12 17.04 9.46
N GLN A 327 5.25 16.06 8.56
CA GLN A 327 4.60 16.04 7.23
C GLN A 327 3.37 15.13 7.20
N SER A 328 3.07 14.46 8.32
CA SER A 328 1.93 13.54 8.47
C SER A 328 1.61 13.36 9.95
N ALA A 329 0.50 12.67 10.24
CA ALA A 329 0.14 12.28 11.60
C ALA A 329 1.00 11.13 12.17
N LEU A 330 1.95 10.60 11.39
CA LEU A 330 2.71 9.37 11.69
C LEU A 330 1.79 8.19 12.07
N ASN A 331 0.57 8.19 11.50
CA ASN A 331 -0.48 7.20 11.68
C ASN A 331 -1.60 7.54 10.69
N ALA A 332 -1.82 6.68 9.70
CA ALA A 332 -2.77 6.93 8.63
C ALA A 332 -4.22 7.14 9.13
N PHE A 333 -4.62 6.50 10.23
CA PHE A 333 -5.99 6.64 10.74
C PHE A 333 -6.20 8.00 11.41
N PHE A 334 -5.23 8.48 12.18
CA PHE A 334 -5.27 9.84 12.73
C PHE A 334 -5.17 10.89 11.62
N ASP A 335 -4.39 10.64 10.58
CA ASP A 335 -4.27 11.54 9.44
C ASP A 335 -5.60 11.68 8.68
N VAL A 336 -6.23 10.55 8.35
CA VAL A 336 -7.57 10.55 7.72
C VAL A 336 -8.60 11.19 8.64
N LEU A 337 -8.53 10.94 9.96
CA LEU A 337 -9.44 11.55 10.92
C LEU A 337 -9.28 13.07 10.97
N LEU A 338 -8.05 13.58 10.95
CA LEU A 338 -7.77 15.02 10.91
C LEU A 338 -8.25 15.64 9.59
N GLN A 339 -7.86 15.05 8.46
CA GLN A 339 -8.11 15.62 7.13
C GLN A 339 -9.57 15.46 6.69
N LEU A 340 -10.18 14.28 6.88
CA LEU A 340 -11.49 13.93 6.33
C LEU A 340 -12.56 13.62 7.40
N GLY A 341 -12.21 13.73 8.68
CA GLY A 341 -13.12 13.51 9.79
C GLY A 341 -13.55 12.06 9.96
N ALA A 342 -14.51 11.83 10.85
CA ALA A 342 -15.07 10.52 11.12
C ALA A 342 -15.69 9.88 9.87
N ALA A 343 -16.27 10.69 8.96
CA ALA A 343 -16.82 10.19 7.70
C ALA A 343 -15.73 9.58 6.81
N GLY A 344 -14.60 10.29 6.64
CA GLY A 344 -13.44 9.77 5.91
C GLY A 344 -12.84 8.53 6.55
N LEU A 345 -12.71 8.53 7.88
CA LEU A 345 -12.17 7.40 8.63
C LEU A 345 -13.03 6.14 8.44
N VAL A 346 -14.35 6.25 8.52
CA VAL A 346 -15.27 5.14 8.26
C VAL A 346 -15.11 4.62 6.84
N LEU A 347 -15.02 5.51 5.84
CA LEU A 347 -14.81 5.10 4.44
C LEU A 347 -13.47 4.40 4.22
N PHE A 348 -12.41 4.87 4.87
CA PHE A 348 -11.08 4.27 4.83
C PHE A 348 -11.06 2.87 5.49
N LEU A 349 -11.71 2.74 6.65
CA LEU A 349 -11.89 1.45 7.33
C LEU A 349 -12.72 0.47 6.51
N LEU A 350 -13.78 0.95 5.84
CA LEU A 350 -14.59 0.14 4.92
C LEU A 350 -13.77 -0.30 3.71
N LEU A 351 -12.94 0.58 3.14
CA LEU A 351 -12.04 0.23 2.03
C LEU A 351 -11.08 -0.90 2.41
N GLY A 352 -10.31 -0.72 3.48
CA GLY A 352 -9.35 -1.71 3.95
C GLY A 352 -10.00 -2.99 4.46
N GLY A 353 -11.05 -2.86 5.28
CA GLY A 353 -11.76 -3.98 5.90
C GLY A 353 -12.48 -4.87 4.89
N VAL A 354 -13.22 -4.29 3.94
CA VAL A 354 -13.89 -5.08 2.88
C VAL A 354 -12.86 -5.77 1.99
N ALA A 355 -11.77 -5.08 1.63
CA ALA A 355 -10.68 -5.68 0.87
C ALA A 355 -10.03 -6.85 1.63
N LEU A 356 -9.75 -6.68 2.91
CA LEU A 356 -9.13 -7.71 3.75
C LEU A 356 -10.04 -8.93 3.90
N ILE A 357 -11.32 -8.73 4.23
CA ILE A 357 -12.27 -9.83 4.39
C ILE A 357 -12.44 -10.59 3.06
N ARG A 358 -12.64 -9.88 1.95
CA ARG A 358 -12.81 -10.52 0.64
C ARG A 358 -11.57 -11.31 0.22
N SER A 359 -10.39 -10.68 0.32
CA SER A 359 -9.12 -11.34 -0.03
C SER A 359 -8.81 -12.52 0.89
N TRP A 360 -9.07 -12.41 2.19
CA TRP A 360 -8.89 -13.49 3.16
C TRP A 360 -9.73 -14.71 2.82
N LEU A 361 -11.02 -14.50 2.53
CA LEU A 361 -11.93 -15.59 2.18
C LEU A 361 -11.54 -16.26 0.86
N VAL A 362 -11.05 -15.49 -0.13
CA VAL A 362 -10.52 -16.05 -1.39
C VAL A 362 -9.25 -16.85 -1.13
N ALA A 363 -8.27 -16.27 -0.44
CA ALA A 363 -6.97 -16.87 -0.16
C ALA A 363 -7.04 -18.16 0.66
N SER A 364 -8.06 -18.24 1.52
CA SER A 364 -8.31 -19.46 2.29
C SER A 364 -8.98 -20.56 1.46
N THR A 365 -9.75 -20.22 0.41
CA THR A 365 -10.39 -21.22 -0.47
C THR A 365 -9.45 -21.74 -1.54
N ARG A 366 -8.69 -20.84 -2.16
CA ARG A 366 -7.88 -21.17 -3.34
C ARG A 366 -6.52 -21.71 -2.90
N ARG A 367 -6.15 -22.89 -3.41
CA ARG A 367 -4.87 -23.56 -3.10
C ARG A 367 -3.64 -22.87 -3.70
N SER A 368 -3.79 -22.01 -4.71
CA SER A 368 -2.65 -21.26 -5.26
C SER A 368 -2.09 -20.28 -4.24
N VAL A 369 -0.77 -20.24 -4.10
CA VAL A 369 -0.07 -19.37 -3.14
C VAL A 369 -0.21 -17.90 -3.53
N VAL A 370 -0.42 -17.59 -4.81
CA VAL A 370 -0.62 -16.23 -5.32
C VAL A 370 -1.74 -15.49 -4.59
N TYR A 371 -2.83 -16.19 -4.23
CA TYR A 371 -3.95 -15.56 -3.53
C TYR A 371 -3.63 -15.20 -2.08
N ALA A 372 -2.56 -15.74 -1.47
CA ALA A 372 -2.10 -15.33 -0.15
C ALA A 372 -1.44 -13.94 -0.15
N TRP A 373 -0.94 -13.48 -1.30
CA TRP A 373 -0.24 -12.20 -1.41
C TRP A 373 -1.11 -11.01 -0.98
N THR A 374 -2.35 -10.91 -1.51
CA THR A 374 -3.25 -9.79 -1.23
C THR A 374 -3.61 -9.63 0.26
N PRO A 375 -4.10 -10.66 0.99
CA PRO A 375 -4.43 -10.47 2.39
C PRO A 375 -3.18 -10.23 3.26
N ILE A 376 -2.04 -10.86 2.95
CA ILE A 376 -0.78 -10.58 3.66
C ILE A 376 -0.40 -9.11 3.48
N MET A 377 -0.40 -8.61 2.24
CA MET A 377 -0.12 -7.20 1.95
C MET A 377 -1.09 -6.25 2.66
N LEU A 378 -2.40 -6.55 2.66
CA LEU A 378 -3.39 -5.70 3.32
C LEU A 378 -3.18 -5.63 4.83
N VAL A 379 -2.80 -6.74 5.48
CA VAL A 379 -2.45 -6.68 6.91
C VAL A 379 -1.15 -5.93 7.14
N THR A 380 -0.12 -6.12 6.29
CA THR A 380 1.11 -5.32 6.36
C THR A 380 0.82 -3.83 6.27
N LEU A 381 0.00 -3.40 5.30
CA LEU A 381 -0.44 -2.01 5.15
C LEU A 381 -1.25 -1.52 6.36
N ALA A 382 -2.15 -2.34 6.89
CA ALA A 382 -2.97 -1.98 8.05
C ALA A 382 -2.14 -1.80 9.33
N VAL A 383 -1.12 -2.65 9.53
CA VAL A 383 -0.21 -2.54 10.68
C VAL A 383 0.72 -1.34 10.49
N ASP A 384 1.27 -1.14 9.30
CA ASP A 384 2.11 0.02 8.98
C ASP A 384 1.35 1.34 9.22
N SER A 385 0.06 1.37 8.84
CA SER A 385 -0.85 2.50 9.05
C SER A 385 -1.00 2.93 10.53
N MET A 386 -0.63 2.08 11.50
CA MET A 386 -0.64 2.42 12.92
C MET A 386 0.60 3.20 13.36
N PHE A 387 1.68 3.11 12.60
CA PHE A 387 2.98 3.70 12.91
C PHE A 387 3.41 4.75 11.90
N GLU A 388 2.85 4.74 10.69
CA GLU A 388 3.20 5.66 9.61
C GLU A 388 1.97 5.98 8.76
N SER A 389 2.00 7.11 8.05
CA SER A 389 0.95 7.52 7.12
C SER A 389 1.24 7.09 5.66
N PHE A 390 2.20 6.18 5.44
CA PHE A 390 2.65 5.80 4.08
C PHE A 390 1.54 5.20 3.22
N THR A 391 0.52 4.60 3.82
CA THR A 391 -0.61 4.01 3.10
C THR A 391 -1.55 5.02 2.45
N LEU A 392 -1.38 6.32 2.74
CA LEU A 392 -2.19 7.41 2.21
C LEU A 392 -1.54 8.13 1.02
N VAL A 393 -0.26 7.89 0.78
CA VAL A 393 0.53 8.60 -0.23
C VAL A 393 1.40 7.63 -1.05
N GLY A 394 1.76 8.08 -2.26
CA GLY A 394 2.73 7.39 -3.12
C GLY A 394 2.52 5.87 -3.26
N ALA A 395 3.58 5.12 -2.94
CA ALA A 395 3.62 3.67 -3.10
C ALA A 395 2.69 2.90 -2.15
N GLY A 396 2.50 3.36 -0.91
CA GLY A 396 1.62 2.68 0.04
C GLY A 396 0.16 2.80 -0.37
N TRP A 397 -0.27 3.99 -0.80
CA TRP A 397 -1.62 4.19 -1.36
C TRP A 397 -1.85 3.39 -2.64
N PHE A 398 -0.89 3.40 -3.56
CA PHE A 398 -0.93 2.57 -4.77
C PHE A 398 -1.14 1.08 -4.42
N MET A 399 -0.39 0.56 -3.44
CA MET A 399 -0.49 -0.83 -3.01
C MET A 399 -1.83 -1.15 -2.35
N LEU A 400 -2.37 -0.25 -1.53
CA LEU A 400 -3.69 -0.40 -0.93
C LEU A 400 -4.78 -0.50 -2.01
N VAL A 401 -4.78 0.43 -2.98
CA VAL A 401 -5.75 0.46 -4.09
C VAL A 401 -5.64 -0.80 -4.93
N LEU A 402 -4.42 -1.20 -5.28
CA LEU A 402 -4.17 -2.41 -6.06
C LEU A 402 -4.71 -3.65 -5.34
N CYS A 403 -4.42 -3.80 -4.04
CA CYS A 403 -4.90 -4.92 -3.25
C CYS A 403 -6.44 -4.92 -3.11
N ALA A 404 -7.04 -3.75 -2.89
CA ALA A 404 -8.49 -3.60 -2.80
C ALA A 404 -9.18 -3.97 -4.13
N LEU A 405 -8.61 -3.59 -5.27
CA LEU A 405 -9.11 -3.98 -6.58
C LEU A 405 -9.02 -5.50 -6.79
N ARG A 406 -7.90 -6.13 -6.46
CA ARG A 406 -7.72 -7.61 -6.55
C ARG A 406 -8.71 -8.36 -5.65
N ALA A 407 -8.95 -7.84 -4.45
CA ALA A 407 -9.95 -8.39 -3.54
C ALA A 407 -11.39 -8.25 -4.10
N GLY A 408 -11.67 -7.17 -4.84
CA GLY A 408 -12.95 -6.95 -5.52
C GLY A 408 -13.19 -7.88 -6.71
N GLN A 409 -12.16 -8.11 -7.53
CA GLN A 409 -12.25 -8.94 -8.74
C GLN A 409 -12.48 -10.43 -8.45
N SER A 410 -11.99 -10.94 -7.31
CA SER A 410 -11.93 -12.37 -7.01
C SER A 410 -13.19 -13.00 -6.41
N ARG A 411 -14.21 -12.20 -6.08
CA ARG A 411 -15.44 -12.65 -5.41
C ARG A 411 -16.69 -11.90 -5.89
N SER A 412 -16.90 -11.86 -7.20
CA SER A 412 -18.19 -11.37 -7.71
C SER A 412 -19.30 -12.30 -7.20
N TRP A 413 -20.08 -11.82 -6.23
CA TRP A 413 -21.34 -12.42 -5.76
C TRP A 413 -22.30 -12.77 -6.92
N ARG A 414 -22.09 -12.16 -8.10
CA ARG A 414 -22.83 -12.46 -9.32
C ARG A 414 -22.37 -13.69 -10.08
N GLU A 415 -21.14 -14.20 -9.92
CA GLU A 415 -20.81 -15.54 -10.47
C GLU A 415 -21.67 -16.62 -9.82
N ASN A 416 -22.00 -16.46 -8.54
CA ASN A 416 -22.94 -17.34 -7.85
C ASN A 416 -24.40 -17.12 -8.28
N ILE A 417 -24.79 -15.89 -8.63
CA ILE A 417 -26.15 -15.59 -9.13
C ILE A 417 -26.31 -16.06 -10.58
N ASP A 418 -25.31 -15.85 -11.42
CA ASP A 418 -25.28 -16.37 -12.80
C ASP A 418 -25.21 -17.90 -12.79
N ALA A 419 -24.43 -18.53 -11.89
CA ALA A 419 -24.44 -19.98 -11.69
C ALA A 419 -25.78 -20.49 -11.13
N ALA A 420 -26.44 -19.72 -10.26
CA ALA A 420 -27.78 -20.02 -9.76
C ALA A 420 -28.87 -19.83 -10.83
N HIS A 421 -28.70 -18.91 -11.77
CA HIS A 421 -29.63 -18.66 -12.87
C HIS A 421 -29.37 -19.54 -14.10
N THR A 422 -28.16 -20.05 -14.30
CA THR A 422 -27.82 -20.96 -15.42
C THR A 422 -28.01 -22.44 -15.09
N GLY A 423 -28.37 -22.81 -13.86
CA GLY A 423 -28.79 -24.18 -13.52
C GLY A 423 -27.74 -25.26 -13.83
N ALA A 424 -26.46 -24.91 -13.91
CA ALA A 424 -25.38 -25.87 -14.15
C ALA A 424 -25.10 -26.66 -12.86
N ILE A 425 -25.94 -27.67 -12.61
CA ILE A 425 -25.68 -28.76 -11.67
C ILE A 425 -24.34 -29.40 -12.05
N PRO A 426 -23.35 -29.52 -11.13
CA PRO A 426 -22.23 -30.41 -11.35
C PRO A 426 -22.76 -31.84 -11.19
N THR A 427 -23.25 -32.43 -12.29
CA THR A 427 -23.52 -33.87 -12.31
C THR A 427 -22.19 -34.61 -12.28
N LEU A 428 -21.77 -34.99 -11.08
CA LEU A 428 -20.92 -36.15 -10.89
C LEU A 428 -21.74 -37.39 -11.28
N ARG A 429 -21.30 -38.12 -12.30
CA ARG A 429 -21.40 -39.59 -12.30
C ARG A 429 -19.97 -40.14 -12.36
N PRO A 430 -19.56 -40.99 -11.41
CA PRO A 430 -18.42 -41.87 -11.62
C PRO A 430 -18.80 -42.88 -12.70
N GLN A 431 -17.94 -43.05 -13.70
CA GLN A 431 -17.86 -44.31 -14.41
C GLN A 431 -17.08 -45.28 -13.50
N GLU A 432 -17.83 -46.11 -12.78
CA GLU A 432 -17.72 -47.57 -12.65
C GLU A 432 -18.64 -48.07 -11.53
#